data_AF-A0A957AEH8-F1
#
_entry.id   AF-A0A957AEH8-F1
#
_cell.length_a   1.000
_cell.length_b   1.000
_cell.length_c   1.000
_cell.angle_alpha   90.00
_cell.angle_beta   90.00
_cell.angle_gamma   90.00
#
_symmetry.space_group_name_H-M   'P 1'
#
loop_
_entity.id
_entity.type
_entity.pdbx_description
1 polymer ?
#
loop_
_entity_poly.entity_id
_entity_poly.type
_entity_poly.pdbx_seq_one_letter_code
_entity_poly.pdbx_strand_id
1 'polypeptide(L)'
;SVGIWNTVRVVLVGIALATVLGVLAGVGRLSGNWLVRNVSTLYVEIIRNTPLVIQIVFWYTAVFLQLPQIADPIDLLGLGFLSNRGLSLPWFEGAARETTWAV
;
A
#
# COMPACT_ATOMS: atom_id res chain seq x y z
N SER A 1 10.13 12.83 16.53
CA SER A 1 10.56 11.55 15.90
C SER A 1 9.38 10.75 15.32
N VAL A 2 8.45 11.42 14.61
CA VAL A 2 7.23 10.79 14.04
C VAL A 2 7.55 9.77 12.93
N GLY A 3 8.68 9.94 12.23
CA GLY A 3 9.10 9.02 11.17
C GLY A 3 9.39 7.59 11.64
N ILE A 4 9.88 7.40 12.88
CA ILE A 4 10.25 6.07 13.38
C ILE A 4 9.01 5.18 13.50
N TRP A 5 7.93 5.71 14.08
CA TRP A 5 6.68 4.97 14.23
C TRP A 5 6.00 4.67 12.90
N ASN A 6 6.12 5.56 11.91
CA ASN A 6 5.57 5.31 10.58
C ASN A 6 6.34 4.18 9.88
N THR A 7 7.68 4.22 9.91
CA THR A 7 8.51 3.16 9.33
C THR A 7 8.23 1.80 9.98
N VAL A 8 8.12 1.74 11.30
CA VAL A 8 7.81 0.48 12.01
C VAL A 8 6.46 -0.09 11.57
N ARG A 9 5.41 0.73 11.52
CA ARG A 9 4.08 0.29 11.08
C ARG A 9 4.11 -0.24 9.65
N VAL A 10 4.72 0.50 8.74
CA VAL A 10 4.83 0.11 7.32
C VAL A 10 5.62 -1.19 7.17
N VAL A 11 6.74 -1.33 7.87
CA VAL A 11 7.57 -2.54 7.81
C VAL A 11 6.82 -3.76 8.34
N LEU A 12 6.11 -3.63 9.47
CA LEU A 12 5.36 -4.76 10.05
C LEU A 12 4.27 -5.26 9.09
N VAL A 13 3.49 -4.34 8.50
CA VAL A 13 2.46 -4.70 7.51
C VAL A 13 3.10 -5.29 6.26
N GLY A 14 4.19 -4.68 5.78
CA GLY A 14 4.94 -5.15 4.61
C GLY A 14 5.47 -6.57 4.78
N ILE A 15 6.07 -6.88 5.94
CA ILE A 15 6.57 -8.22 6.26
C ILE A 15 5.42 -9.22 6.29
N ALA A 16 4.31 -8.91 6.98
CA ALA A 16 3.17 -9.82 7.06
C ALA A 16 2.62 -10.17 5.67
N LEU A 17 2.42 -9.17 4.81
CA LEU A 17 1.95 -9.38 3.44
C LEU A 17 2.97 -10.14 2.58
N ALA A 18 4.25 -9.80 2.68
CA ALA A 18 5.33 -10.49 1.96
C ALA A 18 5.44 -11.96 2.36
N THR A 19 5.26 -12.27 3.65
CA THR A 19 5.25 -13.66 4.15
C THR A 19 4.07 -14.44 3.56
N VAL A 20 2.86 -13.88 3.59
CA VAL A 20 1.67 -14.56 3.03
C VAL A 20 1.87 -14.84 1.54
N LEU A 21 2.27 -13.83 0.76
CA LEU A 21 2.51 -13.99 -0.68
C LEU A 21 3.66 -14.97 -0.98
N GLY A 22 4.74 -14.91 -0.21
CA GLY A 22 5.89 -15.81 -0.34
C GLY A 22 5.52 -17.26 -0.04
N VAL A 23 4.73 -17.50 1.02
CA VAL A 23 4.24 -18.84 1.38
C VAL A 23 3.28 -19.36 0.31
N LEU A 24 2.33 -18.56 -0.18
CA LEU A 24 1.40 -18.97 -1.23
C LEU A 24 2.14 -19.35 -2.52
N ALA A 25 3.09 -18.53 -2.97
CA ALA A 25 3.91 -18.83 -4.14
C ALA A 25 4.81 -20.07 -3.91
N GLY A 26 5.34 -20.23 -2.69
CA GLY A 26 6.13 -21.40 -2.30
C GLY A 26 5.33 -22.71 -2.34
N VAL A 27 4.16 -22.72 -1.69
CA VAL A 27 3.24 -23.86 -1.68
C VAL A 27 2.73 -24.17 -3.09
N GLY A 28 2.38 -23.14 -3.86
CA GLY A 28 1.93 -23.28 -5.24
C GLY A 28 2.97 -23.95 -6.14
N ARG A 29 4.27 -23.70 -5.92
CA ARG A 29 5.37 -24.38 -6.64
C ARG A 29 5.53 -25.86 -6.25
N LEU A 30 5.18 -26.24 -5.03
CA LEU A 30 5.20 -27.63 -4.56
C LEU A 30 3.91 -28.40 -4.91
N SER A 31 2.89 -27.72 -5.43
CA SER A 31 1.64 -28.36 -5.82
C SER A 31 1.88 -29.40 -6.92
N GLY A 32 1.26 -30.58 -6.78
CA GLY A 32 1.25 -31.62 -7.80
C GLY A 32 0.43 -31.24 -9.04
N ASN A 33 -0.36 -30.17 -8.97
CA ASN A 33 -1.14 -29.68 -10.11
C ASN A 33 -0.26 -28.86 -11.07
N TRP A 34 -0.11 -29.34 -12.31
CA TRP A 34 0.76 -28.74 -13.33
C TRP A 34 0.45 -27.25 -13.57
N LEU A 35 -0.82 -26.87 -13.61
CA LEU A 35 -1.23 -25.49 -13.86
C LEU A 35 -0.78 -24.55 -12.73
N VAL A 36 -1.06 -24.93 -11.48
CA VAL A 36 -0.72 -24.12 -10.29
C VAL A 36 0.79 -23.99 -10.14
N ARG A 37 1.52 -25.08 -10.39
CA ARG A 37 2.99 -25.09 -10.36
C ARG A 37 3.59 -24.18 -11.43
N ASN A 38 3.08 -24.22 -12.66
CA ASN A 38 3.58 -23.35 -13.74
C ASN A 38 3.26 -21.88 -13.47
N VAL A 39 2.03 -21.55 -13.06
CA VAL A 39 1.66 -20.16 -12.73
C VAL A 39 2.50 -19.62 -11.59
N SER A 40 2.69 -20.39 -10.51
CA SER A 40 3.51 -19.98 -9.37
C SER A 40 4.99 -19.84 -9.75
N THR A 41 5.48 -20.71 -10.63
CA THR A 41 6.86 -20.63 -11.13
C THR A 41 7.05 -19.37 -11.99
N LEU A 42 6.13 -19.13 -12.93
CA LEU A 42 6.16 -17.94 -13.79
C LEU A 42 6.10 -16.65 -12.97
N TYR A 43 5.21 -16.57 -11.99
CA TYR A 43 5.11 -15.42 -11.07
C TYR A 43 6.46 -15.15 -10.37
N VAL A 44 7.04 -16.16 -9.74
CA VAL A 44 8.33 -16.02 -9.02
C VAL A 44 9.47 -15.69 -9.98
N GLU A 45 9.48 -16.30 -11.16
CA GLU A 45 10.51 -16.10 -12.17
C GLU A 45 10.47 -14.67 -12.74
N ILE A 46 9.28 -14.14 -13.05
CA ILE A 46 9.13 -12.74 -13.49
C ILE A 46 9.63 -11.79 -12.41
N ILE A 47 9.21 -11.96 -11.16
CA ILE A 47 9.59 -11.04 -10.08
C ILE A 47 11.09 -11.05 -9.81
N ARG A 48 11.74 -12.21 -9.85
CA ARG A 48 13.19 -12.30 -9.62
C ARG A 48 14.05 -11.87 -10.80
N ASN A 49 13.57 -12.04 -12.03
CA ASN A 49 14.30 -11.64 -13.24
C ASN A 49 14.08 -10.18 -13.62
N THR A 50 13.00 -9.54 -13.14
CA THR A 50 12.72 -8.13 -13.44
C THR A 50 13.61 -7.20 -12.59
N PRO A 51 14.43 -6.32 -13.20
CA PRO A 51 15.25 -5.37 -12.47
C PRO A 51 14.44 -4.53 -11.48
N LEU A 52 14.97 -4.35 -10.25
CA LEU A 52 14.31 -3.57 -9.20
C LEU A 52 13.95 -2.15 -9.66
N VAL A 53 14.81 -1.56 -10.50
CA VAL A 53 14.58 -0.21 -11.06
C VAL A 53 13.27 -0.16 -11.85
N ILE A 54 12.99 -1.17 -12.69
CA ILE A 54 11.75 -1.23 -13.46
C ILE A 54 10.55 -1.34 -12.53
N GLN A 55 10.66 -2.13 -11.46
CA GLN A 55 9.58 -2.29 -10.49
C GLN A 55 9.25 -0.95 -9.81
N ILE A 56 10.27 -0.23 -9.31
CA ILE A 56 10.07 1.06 -8.64
C ILE A 56 9.48 2.08 -9.62
N VAL A 57 9.99 2.16 -10.85
CA VAL A 57 9.47 3.08 -11.88
C VAL A 57 8.03 2.74 -12.25
N PHE A 58 7.71 1.46 -12.44
CA PHE A 58 6.35 1.00 -12.74
C PHE A 58 5.38 1.38 -11.63
N TRP A 59 5.69 1.10 -10.36
CA TRP A 59 4.80 1.47 -9.26
C TRP A 59 4.63 2.97 -9.14
N TYR A 60 5.71 3.74 -9.33
CA TYR A 60 5.66 5.20 -9.36
C TYR A 60 4.73 5.73 -10.46
N THR A 61 4.86 5.24 -11.70
CA THR A 61 4.08 5.75 -12.83
C THR A 61 2.66 5.18 -12.89
N ALA A 62 2.48 3.90 -12.59
CA ALA A 62 1.18 3.23 -12.70
C ALA A 62 0.29 3.52 -11.49
N VAL A 63 0.85 3.60 -10.28
CA VAL A 63 0.05 3.88 -9.07
C VAL A 63 0.17 5.35 -8.73
N PHE A 64 1.36 5.84 -8.35
CA PHE A 64 1.48 7.17 -7.76
C PHE A 64 1.09 8.33 -8.69
N LEU A 65 1.32 8.23 -10.00
CA LEU A 65 0.87 9.25 -10.96
C LEU A 65 -0.62 9.16 -11.31
N GLN A 66 -1.27 8.00 -11.10
CA GLN A 66 -2.71 7.86 -11.30
C GLN A 66 -3.51 8.42 -10.11
N LEU A 67 -2.88 8.64 -8.94
CA LEU A 67 -3.54 9.41 -7.90
C LEU A 67 -3.64 10.89 -8.37
N PRO A 68 -4.83 11.51 -8.29
CA PRO A 68 -5.07 12.88 -8.74
C PRO A 68 -4.29 13.88 -7.88
N GLN A 69 -3.47 14.71 -8.55
CA GLN A 69 -2.69 15.76 -7.91
C GLN A 69 -3.58 16.92 -7.46
N ILE A 70 -4.04 16.91 -6.20
CA ILE A 70 -4.42 18.04 -5.31
C ILE A 70 -5.43 19.11 -5.83
N ALA A 71 -5.74 19.19 -7.12
CA ALA A 71 -6.57 20.22 -7.73
C ALA A 71 -8.06 19.84 -7.79
N ASP A 72 -8.39 18.55 -7.76
CA ASP A 72 -9.76 18.04 -7.60
C ASP A 72 -9.74 16.87 -6.62
N PRO A 73 -9.98 17.10 -5.32
CA PRO A 73 -10.18 16.02 -4.37
C PRO A 73 -11.39 15.20 -4.82
N ILE A 74 -11.20 13.92 -5.08
CA ILE A 74 -12.34 13.00 -5.14
C ILE A 74 -12.89 12.95 -3.73
N ASP A 75 -14.00 13.64 -3.51
CA ASP A 75 -14.77 13.55 -2.27
C ASP A 75 -15.29 12.11 -2.17
N LEU A 76 -14.66 11.28 -1.34
CA LEU A 76 -15.18 9.96 -1.03
C LEU A 76 -16.43 10.13 -0.16
N LEU A 77 -17.54 10.55 -0.76
CA LEU A 77 -18.86 10.53 -0.12
C LEU A 77 -18.87 11.22 1.27
N GLY A 78 -18.06 12.25 1.50
CA GLY A 78 -17.91 12.94 2.80
C GLY A 78 -17.08 12.21 3.86
N LEU A 79 -16.39 11.10 3.54
CA LEU A 79 -15.63 10.26 4.48
C LEU A 79 -14.11 10.52 4.47
N GLY A 80 -13.59 11.30 3.52
CA GLY A 80 -12.18 11.71 3.49
C GLY A 80 -11.66 12.04 2.09
N PHE A 81 -10.57 12.82 2.05
CA PHE A 81 -9.95 13.23 0.78
C PHE A 81 -8.80 12.28 0.44
N LEU A 82 -8.84 11.64 -0.73
CA LEU A 82 -7.72 10.85 -1.24
C LEU A 82 -6.81 11.75 -2.10
N SER A 83 -5.53 11.85 -1.75
CA SER A 83 -4.53 12.68 -2.46
C SER A 83 -3.20 11.93 -2.59
N ASN A 84 -2.28 12.41 -3.44
CA ASN A 84 -0.92 11.84 -3.60
C ASN A 84 -0.07 11.92 -2.32
N ARG A 85 -0.55 12.62 -1.29
CA ARG A 85 0.04 12.64 0.07
C ARG A 85 -0.54 11.57 1.01
N GLY A 86 -1.53 10.81 0.56
CA GLY A 86 -2.24 9.80 1.35
C GLY A 86 -3.74 10.09 1.45
N LEU A 87 -4.43 9.20 2.17
CA LEU A 87 -5.83 9.31 2.52
C LEU A 87 -5.97 10.22 3.75
N SER A 88 -6.54 11.41 3.57
CA SER A 88 -6.89 12.32 4.67
C SER A 88 -8.27 11.93 5.20
N LEU A 89 -8.29 11.00 6.14
CA LEU A 89 -9.48 10.75 6.95
C LEU A 89 -9.63 11.94 7.91
N PRO A 90 -10.79 12.63 7.94
CA PRO A 90 -11.13 13.51 9.05
C PRO A 90 -11.18 12.62 10.29
N TRP A 91 -10.10 12.64 11.06
CA TRP A 91 -10.05 11.94 12.31
C TRP A 91 -11.08 12.59 13.23
N PHE A 92 -11.88 11.80 13.94
CA PHE A 92 -12.72 12.31 15.00
C PHE A 92 -11.82 12.88 16.09
N GLU A 93 -11.46 14.15 15.96
CA GLU A 93 -11.23 15.01 17.10
C GLU A 93 -12.56 15.03 17.81
N GLY A 94 -12.69 14.18 18.84
CA GLY A 94 -13.80 14.27 19.77
C GLY A 94 -13.97 15.73 20.13
N ALA A 95 -15.22 16.19 20.14
CA ALA A 95 -15.67 17.48 20.60
C ALA A 95 -15.21 17.72 22.06
N ALA A 96 -13.92 17.98 22.23
CA ALA A 96 -13.23 18.17 23.49
C ALA A 96 -12.23 19.32 23.32
N ARG A 97 -12.67 20.39 22.66
CA ARG A 97 -12.17 21.74 22.90
C ARG A 97 -13.15 22.83 22.49
N GLU A 98 -14.44 22.63 22.76
CA GLU A 98 -15.38 23.75 22.92
C GLU A 98 -15.14 24.49 24.27
N THR A 99 -13.89 24.84 24.58
CA THR A 99 -13.55 25.72 25.72
C THR A 99 -12.26 26.49 25.43
N THR A 100 -12.23 27.25 24.33
CA THR A 100 -11.37 28.43 24.28
C THR A 100 -12.21 29.61 23.78
N TRP A 101 -13.30 29.89 24.52
CA TRP A 101 -14.01 31.16 24.46
C TRP A 101 -13.14 32.25 25.12
N ALA A 102 -13.12 33.43 24.47
CA ALA A 102 -12.59 34.72 24.95
C ALA A 102 -11.06 34.80 25.09
N VAL A 103 -10.37 35.40 24.12
CA VAL A 103 -10.16 36.86 23.92
C VAL A 103 -9.83 37.12 22.45
#